data_AF-A0A4V3SBD5-F1
#
_entry.id   AF-A0A4V3SBD5-F1
#
_cell.length_a   1.000
_cell.length_b   1.000
_cell.length_c   1.000
_cell.angle_alpha   90.00
_cell.angle_beta   90.00
_cell.angle_gamma   90.00
#
_symmetry.space_group_name_H-M   'P 1'
#
loop_
_entity.id
_entity.type
_entity.pdbx_description
1 polymer ?
#
loop_
_entity_poly.entity_id
_entity_poly.type
_entity_poly.pdbx_seq_one_letter_code
_entity_poly.pdbx_strand_id
1 'polypeptide(L)'
;MVICVMFITIGLQRCGEDPPRREVWRFRRVEMCRDRCNREERIRCLAAHPNSKREKRKCWKAARDRCIAYSSATTERCGNYLGCIQICRQINTPPAQ
;
A
#
# COMPACT_ATOMS: atom_id res chain seq x y z
N MET A 1 -10.72 -6.29 14.93
CA MET A 1 -10.70 -6.47 13.47
C MET A 1 -10.31 -5.14 12.83
N VAL A 2 -9.20 -5.06 12.11
CA VAL A 2 -8.83 -3.84 11.36
C VAL A 2 -9.61 -3.86 10.06
N ILE A 3 -10.67 -3.05 9.97
CA ILE A 3 -11.51 -2.95 8.78
C ILE A 3 -10.89 -1.88 7.88
N CYS A 4 -10.26 -2.26 6.77
CA CYS A 4 -9.82 -1.31 5.74
C CYS A 4 -11.06 -0.85 4.93
N VAL A 5 -11.42 0.44 4.94
CA VAL A 5 -12.62 0.97 4.23
C VAL A 5 -12.22 1.80 3.02
N MET A 6 -12.96 1.62 1.93
CA MET A 6 -12.76 2.22 0.60
C MET A 6 -13.22 3.66 0.57
N PHE A 7 -12.29 4.61 0.43
CA PHE A 7 -12.52 5.86 -0.31
C PHE A 7 -11.15 6.32 -0.79
N ILE A 8 -10.83 6.08 -2.07
CA ILE A 8 -9.80 6.61 -2.99
C ILE A 8 -8.40 7.03 -2.47
N THR A 9 -8.19 7.38 -1.21
CA THR A 9 -6.90 7.73 -0.58
C THR A 9 -6.80 7.33 0.91
N ILE A 10 -7.85 6.77 1.51
CA ILE A 10 -8.05 6.75 2.99
C ILE A 10 -7.79 5.37 3.64
N GLY A 11 -7.36 4.35 2.88
CA GLY A 11 -7.09 3.00 3.42
C GLY A 11 -5.99 2.91 4.49
N LEU A 12 -5.27 4.00 4.75
CA LEU A 12 -4.14 4.09 5.69
C LEU A 12 -4.49 4.73 7.03
N GLN A 13 -5.62 5.41 7.10
CA GLN A 13 -5.94 6.28 8.23
C GLN A 13 -6.28 5.50 9.51
N ARG A 14 -6.47 4.17 9.40
CA ARG A 14 -6.71 3.26 10.53
C ARG A 14 -5.46 2.58 11.08
N CYS A 15 -4.30 2.75 10.42
CA CYS A 15 -3.05 2.18 10.89
C CYS A 15 -2.34 3.04 11.95
N GLY A 16 -2.90 4.20 12.28
CA GLY A 16 -2.30 5.20 13.16
C GLY A 16 -1.38 6.16 12.40
N GLU A 17 -1.10 7.29 13.04
CA GLU A 17 -0.07 8.22 12.57
C GLU A 17 1.33 7.61 12.74
N ASP A 18 2.31 8.19 12.03
CA ASP A 18 3.69 7.75 12.18
C ASP A 18 4.19 8.09 13.59
N PRO A 19 4.67 7.08 14.34
CA PRO A 19 5.30 7.33 15.62
C PRO A 19 6.64 8.05 15.41
N PRO A 20 7.20 8.68 16.45
CA PRO A 20 8.53 9.28 16.38
C PRO A 20 9.56 8.29 15.83
N ARG A 21 10.48 8.73 14.96
CA ARG A 21 11.48 7.85 14.30
C ARG A 21 12.29 6.95 15.26
N ARG A 22 12.46 7.39 16.51
CA ARG A 22 13.12 6.64 17.59
C ARG A 22 12.34 5.41 18.08
N GLU A 23 11.05 5.31 17.77
CA GLU A 23 10.16 4.21 18.16
C GLU A 23 10.02 3.17 17.03
N VAL A 24 11.15 2.58 16.64
CA VAL A 24 11.28 1.65 15.51
C VAL A 24 10.21 0.54 15.52
N TRP A 25 9.90 -0.02 16.69
CA TRP A 25 8.89 -1.08 16.85
C TRP A 25 7.47 -0.62 16.51
N ARG A 26 7.10 0.61 16.89
CA ARG A 26 5.79 1.18 16.56
C ARG A 26 5.73 1.52 15.08
N PHE A 27 6.81 2.07 14.53
CA PHE A 27 6.90 2.37 13.10
C PHE A 27 6.68 1.10 12.27
N ARG A 28 7.37 0.01 12.63
CA ARG A 28 7.21 -1.29 11.94
C ARG A 28 5.78 -1.82 12.02
N ARG A 29 5.07 -1.61 13.14
CA ARG A 29 3.66 -2.03 13.29
C ARG A 29 2.73 -1.26 12.35
N VAL A 30 2.90 0.06 12.27
CA VAL A 30 2.13 0.91 11.35
C VAL A 30 2.36 0.46 9.91
N GLU A 31 3.61 0.27 9.50
CA GLU A 31 3.98 -0.19 8.17
C GLU A 31 3.37 -1.55 7.80
N MET A 32 3.42 -2.52 8.71
CA MET A 32 2.77 -3.83 8.50
C MET A 32 1.24 -3.70 8.32
N CYS A 33 0.60 -2.80 9.07
CA CYS A 33 -0.82 -2.53 8.91
C CYS A 33 -1.12 -1.93 7.53
N ARG A 34 -0.32 -0.95 7.10
CA ARG A 34 -0.46 -0.30 5.78
C ARG A 34 -0.30 -1.31 4.65
N ASP A 35 0.70 -2.19 4.74
CA ASP A 35 0.93 -3.27 3.77
C ASP A 35 -0.26 -4.22 3.67
N ARG A 36 -0.80 -4.61 4.82
CA ARG A 36 -1.99 -5.45 4.87
C ARG A 36 -3.19 -4.78 4.20
N CYS A 37 -3.48 -3.52 4.53
CA CYS A 37 -4.58 -2.81 3.90
C CYS A 37 -4.36 -2.61 2.39
N ASN A 38 -3.12 -2.38 1.95
CA ASN A 38 -2.83 -2.30 0.51
C ASN A 38 -3.20 -3.59 -0.22
N ARG A 39 -2.82 -4.72 0.36
CA ARG A 39 -3.06 -6.05 -0.19
C ARG A 39 -4.56 -6.34 -0.26
N GLU A 40 -5.30 -6.06 0.81
CA GLU A 40 -6.76 -6.23 0.86
C GLU A 40 -7.46 -5.35 -0.19
N GLU A 41 -7.06 -4.08 -0.30
CA GLU A 41 -7.62 -3.16 -1.30
C GLU A 41 -7.32 -3.61 -2.74
N ARG A 42 -6.09 -4.09 -2.99
CA ARG A 42 -5.72 -4.66 -4.29
C ARG A 42 -6.60 -5.87 -4.63
N ILE A 43 -6.81 -6.78 -3.68
CA ILE A 43 -7.65 -7.97 -3.87
C ILE A 43 -9.09 -7.56 -4.21
N ARG A 44 -9.67 -6.61 -3.48
CA ARG A 44 -11.03 -6.10 -3.75
C ARG A 44 -11.14 -5.45 -5.12
N CYS A 45 -10.17 -4.61 -5.50
CA CYS A 45 -10.12 -3.98 -6.81
C CYS A 45 -10.07 -5.03 -7.93
N LEU A 46 -9.25 -6.09 -7.77
CA LEU A 46 -9.19 -7.18 -8.74
C LEU A 46 -10.51 -7.96 -8.83
N ALA A 47 -11.18 -8.18 -7.70
CA ALA A 47 -12.48 -8.85 -7.63
C ALA A 47 -13.61 -8.03 -8.28
N ALA A 48 -13.55 -6.70 -8.21
CA ALA A 48 -14.50 -5.81 -8.89
C ALA A 48 -14.31 -5.78 -10.42
N HIS A 49 -13.16 -6.23 -10.93
CA HIS A 49 -12.82 -6.19 -12.34
C HIS A 49 -12.36 -7.56 -12.88
N PRO A 50 -13.19 -8.61 -12.79
CA PRO A 50 -12.77 -9.98 -13.09
C PRO A 50 -12.39 -10.18 -14.56
N ASN A 51 -13.01 -9.44 -15.48
CA ASN A 51 -12.84 -9.63 -16.93
C ASN A 51 -12.06 -8.49 -17.63
N SER A 52 -11.72 -7.41 -16.91
CA SER A 52 -11.04 -6.26 -17.52
C SER A 52 -9.54 -6.28 -17.26
N LYS A 53 -8.75 -6.70 -18.25
CA LYS A 53 -7.27 -6.62 -18.20
C LYS A 53 -6.77 -5.18 -17.95
N ARG A 54 -7.50 -4.17 -18.46
CA ARG A 54 -7.15 -2.75 -18.27
C ARG A 54 -7.34 -2.34 -16.81
N GLU A 55 -8.50 -2.64 -16.22
CA GLU A 55 -8.78 -2.27 -14.83
C GLU A 55 -7.91 -3.07 -13.86
N LYS A 56 -7.67 -4.37 -14.12
CA LYS A 56 -6.70 -5.16 -13.33
C LYS A 56 -5.32 -4.50 -13.30
N ARG A 57 -4.81 -4.03 -14.46
CA ARG A 57 -3.53 -3.30 -14.51
C ARG A 57 -3.55 -2.02 -13.67
N LYS A 58 -4.67 -1.29 -13.65
CA LYS A 58 -4.85 -0.12 -12.78
C LYS A 58 -4.84 -0.49 -11.30
N CYS A 59 -5.48 -1.60 -10.90
CA CYS A 59 -5.45 -2.09 -9.52
C CYS A 59 -4.01 -2.37 -9.03
N TRP A 60 -3.21 -3.04 -9.87
CA TRP A 60 -1.80 -3.32 -9.56
C TRP A 60 -0.96 -2.05 -9.50
N LYS A 61 -1.17 -1.11 -10.44
CA LYS A 61 -0.51 0.19 -10.43
C LYS A 61 -0.85 0.97 -9.17
N ALA A 62 -2.13 1.08 -8.82
CA ALA A 62 -2.57 1.77 -7.62
C ALA A 62 -1.98 1.17 -6.34
N ALA A 63 -1.91 -0.16 -6.23
CA ALA A 63 -1.28 -0.82 -5.09
C ALA A 63 0.23 -0.51 -5.00
N ARG A 64 0.92 -0.48 -6.14
CA ARG A 64 2.34 -0.11 -6.22
C ARG A 64 2.56 1.34 -5.82
N ASP A 65 1.76 2.26 -6.38
CA ASP A 65 1.87 3.69 -6.13
C ASP A 65 1.62 3.97 -4.65
N ARG A 66 0.61 3.34 -4.03
CA ARG A 66 0.39 3.40 -2.58
C ARG A 66 1.58 2.87 -1.78
N CYS A 67 2.16 1.74 -2.19
CA CYS A 67 3.34 1.17 -1.52
C CYS A 67 4.52 2.14 -1.50
N ILE A 68 4.79 2.79 -2.62
CA ILE A 68 5.90 3.75 -2.76
C ILE A 68 5.59 5.05 -2.01
N ALA A 69 4.37 5.56 -2.20
CA ALA A 69 3.95 6.90 -1.81
C ALA A 69 3.25 6.96 -0.46
N TYR A 70 3.40 5.96 0.42
CA TYR A 70 2.88 6.09 1.78
C TYR A 70 3.50 7.31 2.44
N SER A 71 2.78 8.43 2.41
CA SER A 71 3.14 9.65 3.12
C SER A 71 2.37 9.65 4.43
N SER A 72 3.10 9.73 5.53
CA SER A 72 2.54 10.33 6.74
C SER A 72 2.81 11.82 6.71
N ALA A 73 2.25 12.55 7.69
CA ALA A 73 2.49 13.98 7.88
C ALA A 73 3.99 14.38 7.97
N THR A 74 4.91 13.40 8.10
CA THR A 74 6.34 13.67 8.30
C THR A 74 7.30 12.84 7.44
N THR A 75 6.85 11.83 6.68
CA THR A 75 7.77 10.97 5.90
C THR A 75 7.07 10.26 4.72
N GLU A 76 7.71 10.26 3.55
CA GLU A 76 7.44 9.30 2.47
C GLU A 76 8.10 7.97 2.80
N ARG A 77 7.35 6.86 2.82
CA ARG A 77 7.86 5.53 3.20
C ARG A 77 9.13 5.15 2.48
N CYS A 78 9.11 5.22 1.15
CA CYS A 78 10.32 4.95 0.38
C CYS A 78 11.17 6.21 0.20
N GLY A 79 10.57 7.39 0.10
CA GLY A 79 11.27 8.59 -0.36
C GLY A 79 12.05 8.27 -1.64
N ASN A 80 13.36 8.54 -1.64
CA ASN A 80 14.29 8.19 -2.72
C ASN A 80 15.04 6.85 -2.51
N TYR A 81 14.69 6.07 -1.49
CA TYR A 81 15.37 4.80 -1.23
C TYR A 81 14.99 3.74 -2.28
N LEU A 82 15.89 3.56 -3.25
CA LEU A 82 15.71 2.67 -4.40
C LEU A 82 15.38 1.23 -3.99
N GLY A 83 15.97 0.72 -2.90
CA GLY A 83 15.67 -0.62 -2.38
C GLY A 83 14.20 -0.80 -2.01
N CYS A 84 13.61 0.17 -1.30
CA CYS A 84 12.18 0.16 -0.96
C CYS A 84 11.30 0.25 -2.20
N ILE A 85 11.63 1.14 -3.14
CA ILE A 85 10.90 1.29 -4.40
C ILE A 85 10.89 -0.04 -5.18
N GLN A 86 12.03 -0.73 -5.23
CA GLN A 86 12.18 -1.98 -5.97
C GLN A 86 11.40 -3.13 -5.32
N ILE A 87 11.41 -3.23 -3.99
CA ILE A 87 10.56 -4.18 -3.26
C ILE A 87 9.08 -3.91 -3.58
N CYS A 88 8.63 -2.66 -3.45
CA CYS A 88 7.24 -2.27 -3.75
C CYS A 88 6.83 -2.62 -5.19
N ARG A 89 7.73 -2.46 -6.16
CA ARG A 89 7.52 -2.87 -7.56
C ARG A 89 7.38 -4.39 -7.67
N GLN A 90 8.28 -5.16 -7.06
CA GLN A 90 8.24 -6.63 -7.11
C GLN A 90 6.93 -7.19 -6.54
N ILE A 91 6.52 -6.73 -5.35
CA ILE A 91 5.30 -7.26 -4.69
C ILE A 91 3.99 -6.80 -5.34
N ASN A 92 4.03 -5.73 -6.15
CA ASN A 92 2.89 -5.16 -6.88
C ASN A 92 3.10 -5.20 -8.40
N THR A 93 3.70 -6.28 -8.88
CA THR A 93 3.74 -6.62 -10.30
C THR A 93 2.58 -7.57 -10.63
N PRO A 94 1.78 -7.30 -11.68
CA PRO A 94 0.77 -8.24 -12.13
C PRO A 94 1.43 -9.60 -12.47
N PRO A 95 0.78 -10.74 -12.17
CA PRO A 95 1.26 -12.02 -12.66
C PRO A 95 1.35 -12.01 -14.19
N ALA A 96 2.32 -12.74 -14.75
CA ALA A 96 2.39 -13.00 -16.18
C ALA A 96 1.05 -13.61 -16.63
N GLN A 97 0.45 -13.03 -17.67
CA GLN A 97 -0.85 -13.45 -18.20
C GLN A 97 -0.72 -14.66 -19.11
#